data_AF-A0ABD4SIF4-F1
#
_entry.id   AF-A0ABD4SIF4-F1
#
_cell.length_a   1.000
_cell.length_b   1.000
_cell.length_c   1.000
_cell.angle_alpha   90.00
_cell.angle_beta   90.00
_cell.angle_gamma   90.00
#
_symmetry.space_group_name_H-M   'P 1'
#
loop_
_entity.id
_entity.type
_entity.pdbx_description
1 polymer ?
#
loop_
_entity_poly.entity_id
_entity_poly.type
_entity_poly.pdbx_seq_one_letter_code
_entity_poly.pdbx_strand_id
1 'polypeptide(L)'
;MEIYCYLVLPSTQDLAKKLLEKRKPPFAVSALEQTQGYGKQGRAFYSPKNGLYLSVCLEKQENPLLTLAVGTAVADFLRARYGLEIGLKWANDLFYQGKKVAGILTEQVAGGIVVGLGLNLGAELPASLPQATRLLEAGDFDPLLADDLACVICRAASWQDCLPRYRELSILTGRRVTLKIAGRNISGTCAGFDDQGRLLLEKGGKISAWSSGEVIKTSFL
;
A
#
# COMPACT_ATOMS: atom_id res chain seq x y z
N MET A 1 4.44 -19.68 4.70
CA MET A 1 5.56 -19.53 3.75
C MET A 1 6.82 -19.23 4.56
N GLU A 2 8.01 -19.31 3.98
CA GLU A 2 9.24 -18.90 4.69
C GLU A 2 9.31 -17.37 4.82
N ILE A 3 9.63 -16.87 6.03
CA ILE A 3 9.82 -15.43 6.29
C ILE A 3 11.19 -15.20 6.91
N TYR A 4 11.97 -14.34 6.27
CA TYR A 4 13.27 -13.89 6.77
C TYR A 4 13.07 -12.62 7.61
N CYS A 5 13.15 -12.76 8.94
CA CYS A 5 12.89 -11.68 9.88
C CYS A 5 14.19 -11.00 10.35
N TYR A 6 14.21 -9.68 10.31
CA TYR A 6 15.35 -8.86 10.73
C TYR A 6 14.91 -7.77 11.71
N LEU A 7 15.82 -7.34 12.58
CA LEU A 7 15.57 -6.15 13.41
C LEU A 7 15.67 -4.88 12.57
N VAL A 8 16.74 -4.76 11.77
CA VAL A 8 17.05 -3.57 10.96
C VAL A 8 17.59 -4.01 9.61
N LEU A 9 17.16 -3.35 8.53
CA LEU A 9 17.71 -3.52 7.18
C LEU A 9 17.83 -2.17 6.46
N PRO A 10 18.61 -2.05 5.37
CA PRO A 10 18.49 -0.90 4.48
C PRO A 10 17.10 -0.82 3.83
N SER A 11 16.64 -1.92 3.22
CA SER A 11 15.33 -2.03 2.60
C SER A 11 14.95 -3.51 2.48
N THR A 12 13.78 -3.88 2.99
CA THR A 12 13.17 -5.21 2.80
C THR A 12 12.92 -5.48 1.33
N GLN A 13 12.52 -4.46 0.57
CA GLN A 13 12.26 -4.52 -0.86
C GLN A 13 13.53 -4.89 -1.66
N ASP A 14 14.67 -4.27 -1.33
CA ASP A 14 15.93 -4.56 -2.03
C ASP A 14 16.48 -5.93 -1.68
N LEU A 15 16.38 -6.35 -0.41
CA LEU A 15 16.81 -7.68 -0.01
C LEU A 15 15.93 -8.75 -0.66
N ALA A 16 14.61 -8.55 -0.70
CA ALA A 16 13.66 -9.45 -1.35
C ALA A 16 13.98 -9.63 -2.84
N LYS A 17 14.26 -8.55 -3.57
CA LYS A 17 14.70 -8.60 -4.98
C LYS A 17 15.99 -9.39 -5.17
N LYS A 18 17.00 -9.19 -4.31
CA LYS A 18 18.26 -9.95 -4.34
C LYS A 18 18.04 -11.44 -4.05
N LEU A 19 17.18 -11.77 -3.10
CA LEU A 19 16.87 -13.16 -2.77
C LEU A 19 16.14 -13.87 -3.90
N LEU A 20 15.29 -13.17 -4.67
CA LEU A 20 14.61 -13.73 -5.85
C LEU A 20 15.57 -14.22 -6.95
N GLU A 21 16.83 -13.76 -6.97
CA GLU A 21 17.85 -14.29 -7.89
C GLU A 21 18.29 -15.72 -7.52
N LYS A 22 18.06 -16.14 -6.27
CA LYS A 22 18.59 -17.40 -5.69
C LYS A 22 17.51 -18.28 -5.05
N ARG A 23 16.30 -17.76 -4.87
CA ARG A 23 15.18 -18.40 -4.16
C ARG A 23 13.93 -18.36 -5.03
N LYS A 24 13.13 -19.43 -4.95
CA LYS A 24 11.82 -19.46 -5.60
C LYS A 24 10.76 -18.88 -4.66
N PRO A 25 9.85 -18.02 -5.15
CA PRO A 25 8.67 -17.61 -4.39
C PRO A 25 7.70 -18.81 -4.17
N PRO A 26 6.76 -18.73 -3.20
CA PRO A 26 6.53 -17.61 -2.30
C PRO A 26 7.42 -17.62 -1.04
N PHE A 27 7.98 -16.45 -0.71
CA PHE A 27 8.66 -16.18 0.56
C PHE A 27 8.51 -14.69 0.91
N ALA A 28 8.86 -14.29 2.13
CA ALA A 28 8.82 -12.89 2.52
C ALA A 28 10.07 -12.47 3.30
N VAL A 29 10.35 -11.17 3.31
CA VAL A 29 11.38 -10.51 4.12
C VAL A 29 10.69 -9.49 5.00
N SER A 30 10.95 -9.51 6.30
CA SER A 30 10.39 -8.54 7.25
C SER A 30 11.48 -7.82 8.05
N ALA A 31 11.22 -6.57 8.41
CA ALA A 31 12.06 -5.80 9.32
C ALA A 31 11.23 -4.91 10.25
N LEU A 32 11.77 -4.63 11.44
CA LEU A 32 11.19 -3.67 12.40
C LEU A 32 11.64 -2.21 12.16
N GLU A 33 12.68 -2.00 11.35
CA GLU A 33 13.24 -0.71 10.95
C GLU A 33 13.86 -0.81 9.56
N GLN A 34 13.74 0.24 8.74
CA GLN A 34 14.54 0.41 7.52
C GLN A 34 15.33 1.72 7.50
N THR A 35 16.62 1.65 7.20
CA THR A 35 17.47 2.85 7.12
C THR A 35 17.40 3.56 5.76
N GLN A 36 16.92 2.86 4.72
CA GLN A 36 16.81 3.35 3.34
C GLN A 36 15.48 2.91 2.70
N GLY A 37 14.41 2.90 3.48
CA GLY A 37 13.07 2.59 2.98
C GLY A 37 12.64 3.55 1.88
N TYR A 38 11.97 3.02 0.84
CA TYR A 38 11.46 3.81 -0.28
C TYR A 38 10.08 3.34 -0.73
N GLY A 39 9.34 4.25 -1.37
CA GLY A 39 8.07 4.01 -2.01
C GLY A 39 8.15 4.19 -3.53
N LYS A 40 6.99 4.37 -4.17
CA LYS A 40 6.90 4.57 -5.62
C LYS A 40 7.80 5.73 -6.07
N GLN A 41 8.39 5.57 -7.26
CA GLN A 41 9.30 6.56 -7.85
C GLN A 41 10.54 6.87 -6.98
N GLY A 42 10.95 5.95 -6.10
CA GLY A 42 12.15 6.09 -5.27
C GLY A 42 12.02 7.12 -4.14
N ARG A 43 10.80 7.58 -3.83
CA ARG A 43 10.60 8.53 -2.73
C ARG A 43 10.93 7.88 -1.40
N ALA A 44 11.58 8.60 -0.51
CA ALA A 44 11.86 8.10 0.83
C ALA A 44 10.57 7.67 1.54
N PHE A 45 10.60 6.50 2.15
CA PHE A 45 9.56 6.00 3.03
C PHE A 45 10.15 5.88 4.43
N TYR A 46 9.79 6.82 5.30
CA TYR A 46 10.30 6.87 6.67
C TYR A 46 9.91 5.58 7.41
N SER A 47 10.93 4.81 7.81
CA SER A 47 10.78 3.45 8.33
C SER A 47 11.45 3.27 9.71
N PRO A 48 11.03 4.01 10.75
CA PRO A 48 11.62 3.95 12.09
C PRO A 48 11.41 2.60 12.80
N LYS A 49 12.07 2.41 13.95
CA LYS A 49 11.84 1.26 14.83
C LYS A 49 10.37 1.12 15.22
N ASN A 50 9.95 -0.12 15.47
CA ASN A 50 8.58 -0.48 15.85
C ASN A 50 7.53 -0.24 14.74
N GLY A 51 7.98 -0.23 13.48
CA GLY A 51 7.09 -0.42 12.34
C GLY A 51 7.01 -1.89 11.93
N LEU A 52 6.19 -2.16 10.91
CA LEU A 52 6.20 -3.43 10.19
C LEU A 52 6.49 -3.14 8.73
N TYR A 53 7.68 -3.54 8.28
CA TYR A 53 8.11 -3.44 6.90
C TYR A 53 8.23 -4.85 6.35
N LEU A 54 7.41 -5.19 5.36
CA LEU A 54 7.25 -6.53 4.85
C LEU A 54 7.31 -6.52 3.32
N SER A 55 8.20 -7.30 2.71
CA SER A 55 8.25 -7.52 1.27
C SER A 55 7.97 -8.98 0.96
N VAL A 56 6.83 -9.24 0.30
CA VAL A 56 6.39 -10.58 -0.10
C VAL A 56 6.78 -10.82 -1.55
N CYS A 57 7.54 -11.88 -1.79
CA CYS A 57 7.94 -12.33 -3.11
C CYS A 57 6.93 -13.34 -3.66
N LEU A 58 6.40 -13.05 -4.84
CA LEU A 58 5.38 -13.85 -5.53
C LEU A 58 5.90 -14.29 -6.90
N GLU A 59 5.31 -15.36 -7.44
CA GLU A 59 5.50 -15.71 -8.85
C GLU A 59 4.98 -14.58 -9.76
N LYS A 60 5.44 -14.58 -11.01
CA LYS A 60 4.91 -13.65 -12.01
C LYS A 60 3.43 -13.96 -12.23
N GLN A 61 2.62 -12.92 -12.21
CA GLN A 61 1.18 -13.00 -12.45
C GLN A 61 0.72 -11.78 -13.23
N GLU A 62 -0.29 -11.97 -14.07
CA GLU A 62 -0.90 -10.94 -14.90
C GLU A 62 -2.12 -10.33 -14.20
N ASN A 63 -1.97 -9.95 -12.93
CA ASN A 63 -3.04 -9.23 -12.22
C ASN A 63 -2.74 -7.70 -12.26
N PRO A 64 -3.40 -6.94 -13.16
CA PRO A 64 -3.19 -5.48 -13.24
C PRO A 64 -3.72 -4.74 -12.00
N LEU A 65 -4.57 -5.39 -11.20
CA LEU A 65 -5.19 -4.85 -9.99
C LEU A 65 -4.40 -5.21 -8.72
N LEU A 66 -3.26 -5.89 -8.82
CA LEU A 66 -2.52 -6.44 -7.68
C LEU A 66 -2.34 -5.46 -6.52
N THR A 67 -1.89 -4.22 -6.79
CA THR A 67 -1.71 -3.22 -5.73
C THR A 67 -3.04 -2.85 -5.05
N LEU A 68 -4.14 -2.74 -5.81
CA LEU A 68 -5.47 -2.45 -5.27
C LEU A 68 -6.02 -3.64 -4.48
N ALA A 69 -5.85 -4.85 -5.00
CA ALA A 69 -6.25 -6.09 -4.34
C ALA A 69 -5.54 -6.26 -3.01
N VAL A 70 -4.22 -6.04 -2.96
CA VAL A 70 -3.44 -6.10 -1.72
C VAL A 70 -3.89 -5.03 -0.73
N GLY A 71 -4.11 -3.78 -1.17
CA GLY A 71 -4.61 -2.72 -0.28
C GLY A 71 -5.96 -3.04 0.33
N THR A 72 -6.86 -3.57 -0.49
CA THR A 72 -8.20 -4.02 -0.07
C THR A 72 -8.11 -5.15 0.94
N ALA A 73 -7.32 -6.18 0.66
CA ALA A 73 -7.18 -7.33 1.54
C ALA A 73 -6.52 -6.98 2.88
N VAL A 74 -5.53 -6.09 2.88
CA VAL A 74 -4.90 -5.60 4.12
C VAL A 74 -5.89 -4.76 4.93
N ALA A 75 -6.68 -3.89 4.29
CA ALA A 75 -7.72 -3.12 4.97
C ALA A 75 -8.78 -4.03 5.60
N ASP A 76 -9.27 -5.03 4.87
CA ASP A 76 -10.24 -6.00 5.39
C ASP A 76 -9.67 -6.85 6.53
N PHE A 77 -8.40 -7.27 6.43
CA PHE A 77 -7.71 -7.98 7.52
C PHE A 77 -7.62 -7.11 8.79
N LEU A 78 -7.18 -5.86 8.66
CA LEU A 78 -7.05 -4.94 9.80
C LEU A 78 -8.40 -4.64 10.44
N ARG A 79 -9.46 -4.50 9.63
CA ARG A 79 -10.83 -4.37 10.13
C ARG A 79 -11.29 -5.60 10.88
N ALA A 80 -11.14 -6.79 10.30
CA ALA A 80 -11.63 -8.03 10.89
C ALA A 80 -10.87 -8.40 12.19
N ARG A 81 -9.55 -8.19 12.22
CA ARG A 81 -8.69 -8.59 13.33
C ARG A 81 -8.63 -7.57 14.47
N TYR A 82 -8.70 -6.28 14.14
CA TYR A 82 -8.45 -5.18 15.08
C TYR A 82 -9.56 -4.12 15.12
N GLY A 83 -10.65 -4.26 14.34
CA GLY A 83 -11.74 -3.28 14.30
C GLY A 83 -11.36 -1.94 13.65
N LEU A 84 -10.26 -1.89 12.89
CA LEU A 84 -9.76 -0.66 12.29
C LEU A 84 -10.47 -0.36 10.97
N GLU A 85 -11.18 0.76 10.90
CA GLU A 85 -11.77 1.25 9.66
C GLU A 85 -10.70 1.93 8.78
N ILE A 86 -10.12 1.14 7.87
CA ILE A 86 -9.07 1.57 6.95
C ILE A 86 -9.68 2.05 5.63
N GLY A 87 -9.40 3.29 5.27
CA GLY A 87 -9.75 3.88 3.98
C GLY A 87 -8.63 3.72 2.95
N LEU A 88 -8.99 3.58 1.68
CA LEU A 88 -8.04 3.44 0.57
C LEU A 88 -7.94 4.72 -0.24
N LYS A 89 -6.72 5.25 -0.34
CA LYS A 89 -6.39 6.36 -1.24
C LYS A 89 -5.61 5.82 -2.43
N TRP A 90 -6.21 5.99 -3.61
CA TRP A 90 -5.63 5.49 -4.84
C TRP A 90 -4.22 6.06 -5.10
N ALA A 91 -3.25 5.24 -5.50
CA ALA A 91 -3.40 3.81 -5.86
C ALA A 91 -2.98 2.82 -4.76
N ASN A 92 -2.30 3.28 -3.71
CA ASN A 92 -1.47 2.39 -2.90
C ASN A 92 -1.32 2.81 -1.44
N ASP A 93 -2.13 3.77 -0.98
CA ASP A 93 -2.02 4.29 0.37
C ASP A 93 -3.24 3.90 1.21
N LEU A 94 -2.97 3.45 2.44
CA LEU A 94 -3.99 3.12 3.44
C LEU A 94 -4.06 4.23 4.47
N PHE A 95 -5.28 4.63 4.82
CA PHE A 95 -5.57 5.73 5.73
C PHE A 95 -6.41 5.27 6.91
N TYR A 96 -6.07 5.72 8.10
CA TYR A 96 -6.85 5.57 9.32
C TYR A 96 -7.10 6.95 9.90
N GLN A 97 -8.36 7.28 10.20
CA GLN A 97 -8.76 8.58 10.76
C GLN A 97 -8.20 9.79 9.98
N GLY A 98 -8.20 9.71 8.64
CA GLY A 98 -7.70 10.79 7.79
C GLY A 98 -6.18 10.95 7.76
N LYS A 99 -5.41 9.99 8.28
CA LYS A 99 -3.94 10.00 8.19
C LYS A 99 -3.43 8.69 7.58
N LYS A 100 -2.37 8.79 6.79
CA LYS A 100 -1.71 7.64 6.15
C LYS A 100 -1.05 6.74 7.19
N VAL A 101 -1.41 5.46 7.17
CA VAL A 101 -0.87 4.43 8.07
C VAL A 101 -0.08 3.36 7.35
N ALA A 102 -0.34 3.17 6.05
CA ALA A 102 0.43 2.22 5.26
C ALA A 102 0.63 2.69 3.83
N GLY A 103 1.68 2.14 3.21
CA GLY A 103 1.93 2.25 1.79
C GLY A 103 2.24 0.87 1.21
N ILE A 104 1.72 0.62 0.01
CA ILE A 104 2.02 -0.57 -0.78
C ILE A 104 2.95 -0.17 -1.94
N LEU A 105 3.95 -1.00 -2.18
CA LEU A 105 4.85 -0.89 -3.31
C LEU A 105 4.88 -2.22 -4.05
N THR A 106 4.51 -2.23 -5.32
CA THR A 106 4.57 -3.42 -6.16
C THR A 106 5.59 -3.21 -7.27
N GLU A 107 6.55 -4.10 -7.38
CA GLU A 107 7.59 -4.04 -8.41
C GLU A 107 7.79 -5.42 -9.05
N GLN A 108 7.79 -5.44 -10.38
CA GLN A 108 8.10 -6.64 -11.15
C GLN A 108 9.60 -6.69 -11.42
N VAL A 109 10.20 -7.86 -11.23
CA VAL A 109 11.61 -8.14 -11.51
C VAL A 109 11.74 -9.44 -12.33
N ALA A 110 12.94 -9.73 -12.82
CA ALA A 110 13.17 -10.92 -13.66
C ALA A 110 12.69 -12.22 -12.98
N GLY A 111 12.89 -12.36 -11.67
CA GLY A 111 12.54 -13.55 -10.89
C GLY A 111 11.10 -13.63 -10.34
N GLY A 112 10.29 -12.57 -10.46
CA GLY A 112 8.95 -12.55 -9.85
C GLY A 112 8.41 -11.14 -9.60
N ILE A 113 7.48 -11.04 -8.65
CA ILE A 113 6.93 -9.77 -8.17
C ILE A 113 7.28 -9.60 -6.69
N VAL A 114 7.69 -8.40 -6.30
CA VAL A 114 7.89 -8.05 -4.88
C VAL A 114 6.81 -7.05 -4.46
N VAL A 115 5.99 -7.45 -3.50
CA VAL A 115 4.95 -6.62 -2.88
C VAL A 115 5.42 -6.17 -1.51
N GLY A 116 5.87 -4.92 -1.42
CA GLY A 116 6.20 -4.24 -0.18
C GLY A 116 4.97 -3.65 0.49
N LEU A 117 4.83 -3.88 1.80
CA LEU A 117 3.91 -3.25 2.72
C LEU A 117 4.73 -2.57 3.83
N GLY A 118 4.67 -1.25 3.88
CA GLY A 118 5.15 -0.48 5.04
C GLY A 118 3.97 -0.06 5.88
N LEU A 119 3.87 -0.57 7.11
CA LEU A 119 2.78 -0.33 8.05
C LEU A 119 3.30 0.37 9.32
N ASN A 120 2.74 1.53 9.63
CA ASN A 120 3.09 2.32 10.80
C ASN A 120 2.37 1.77 12.04
N LEU A 121 3.01 0.85 12.76
CA LEU A 121 2.43 0.26 13.98
C LEU A 121 2.57 1.18 15.18
N GLY A 122 3.77 1.32 15.76
CA GLY A 122 3.97 2.05 17.01
C GLY A 122 5.03 3.13 16.97
N ALA A 123 5.67 3.35 15.82
CA ALA A 123 6.80 4.25 15.72
C ALA A 123 6.41 5.73 15.87
N GLU A 124 7.25 6.50 16.56
CA GLU A 124 7.14 7.96 16.55
C GLU A 124 7.36 8.50 15.13
N LEU A 125 6.40 9.28 14.66
CA LEU A 125 6.47 9.93 13.35
C LEU A 125 6.96 11.37 13.54
N PRO A 126 7.95 11.83 12.76
CA PRO A 126 8.47 13.18 12.88
C PRO A 126 7.40 14.20 12.48
N ALA A 127 7.47 15.40 13.05
CA ALA A 127 6.56 16.51 12.72
C ALA A 127 6.58 16.88 11.22
N SER A 128 7.64 16.52 10.49
CA SER A 128 7.77 16.70 9.05
C SER A 128 6.86 15.77 8.21
N LEU A 129 6.17 14.80 8.82
CA LEU A 129 5.20 13.91 8.18
C LEU A 129 3.79 14.10 8.75
N PRO A 130 3.18 15.30 8.62
CA PRO A 130 1.92 15.64 9.30
C PRO A 130 0.72 14.79 8.84
N GLN A 131 0.80 14.21 7.63
CA GLN A 131 -0.26 13.37 7.07
C GLN A 131 -0.14 11.89 7.47
N ALA A 132 0.86 11.48 8.24
CA ALA A 132 1.02 10.09 8.68
C ALA A 132 0.53 9.89 10.12
N THR A 133 0.04 8.69 10.45
CA THR A 133 -0.24 8.26 11.84
C THR A 133 0.23 6.84 12.09
N ARG A 134 0.20 6.42 13.36
CA ARG A 134 0.55 5.08 13.83
C ARG A 134 -0.70 4.37 14.35
N LEU A 135 -0.75 3.05 14.22
CA LEU A 135 -1.91 2.25 14.62
C LEU A 135 -1.93 1.86 16.10
N LEU A 136 -0.84 2.01 16.84
CA LEU A 136 -0.75 1.67 18.28
C LEU A 136 -1.75 2.48 19.13
N GLU A 137 -2.19 3.65 18.66
CA GLU A 137 -3.28 4.40 19.27
C GLU A 137 -4.63 3.67 19.24
N ALA A 138 -4.73 2.58 18.46
CA ALA A 138 -5.91 1.77 18.30
C ALA A 138 -5.81 0.37 18.95
N GLY A 139 -4.65 -0.02 19.49
CA GLY A 139 -4.47 -1.27 20.25
C GLY A 139 -3.12 -1.97 20.05
N ASP A 140 -2.93 -3.08 20.76
CA ASP A 140 -1.74 -3.92 20.66
C ASP A 140 -1.79 -4.84 19.43
N PHE A 141 -0.63 -5.01 18.79
CA PHE A 141 -0.47 -5.89 17.63
C PHE A 141 0.17 -7.22 18.04
N ASP A 142 -0.28 -8.30 17.38
CA ASP A 142 0.16 -9.67 17.63
C ASP A 142 1.60 -9.86 17.10
N PRO A 143 2.50 -10.57 17.83
CA PRO A 143 3.80 -10.99 17.31
C PRO A 143 3.75 -11.69 15.93
N LEU A 144 2.65 -12.36 15.58
CA LEU A 144 2.47 -13.07 14.31
C LEU A 144 1.92 -12.20 13.17
N LEU A 145 1.76 -10.89 13.37
CA LEU A 145 1.18 -9.99 12.38
C LEU A 145 1.90 -10.01 11.03
N ALA A 146 3.23 -10.18 11.03
CA ALA A 146 4.01 -10.28 9.79
C ALA A 146 3.62 -11.51 8.96
N ASP A 147 3.50 -12.67 9.62
CA ASP A 147 3.13 -13.94 9.01
C ASP A 147 1.71 -13.90 8.46
N ASP A 148 0.77 -13.36 9.24
CA ASP A 148 -0.63 -13.20 8.82
C ASP A 148 -0.76 -12.29 7.61
N LEU A 149 -0.12 -11.12 7.63
CA LEU A 149 -0.14 -10.18 6.52
C LEU A 149 0.57 -10.74 5.28
N ALA A 150 1.65 -11.49 5.45
CA ALA A 150 2.30 -12.17 4.33
C ALA A 150 1.33 -13.16 3.66
N CYS A 151 0.59 -13.94 4.46
CA CYS A 151 -0.44 -14.83 3.95
C CYS A 151 -1.61 -14.08 3.28
N VAL A 152 -2.03 -12.94 3.83
CA VAL A 152 -3.05 -12.06 3.23
C VAL A 152 -2.59 -11.57 1.85
N ILE A 153 -1.37 -11.06 1.74
CA ILE A 153 -0.80 -10.56 0.48
C ILE A 153 -0.71 -11.69 -0.56
N CYS A 154 -0.25 -12.89 -0.16
CA CYS A 154 -0.21 -14.04 -1.06
C CYS A 154 -1.59 -14.44 -1.58
N ARG A 155 -2.64 -14.40 -0.74
CA ARG A 155 -4.01 -14.69 -1.20
C ARG A 155 -4.58 -13.59 -2.09
N ALA A 156 -4.28 -12.32 -1.78
CA ALA A 156 -4.73 -11.18 -2.56
C ALA A 156 -4.13 -11.15 -3.97
N ALA A 157 -3.00 -11.82 -4.18
CA ALA A 157 -2.31 -11.94 -5.45
C ALA A 157 -3.26 -12.37 -6.60
N SER A 158 -4.07 -13.39 -6.35
CA SER A 158 -5.03 -13.95 -7.32
C SER A 158 -6.42 -13.32 -7.27
N TRP A 159 -6.65 -12.32 -6.41
CA TRP A 159 -7.96 -11.70 -6.28
C TRP A 159 -8.19 -10.66 -7.37
N GLN A 160 -8.86 -11.07 -8.46
CA GLN A 160 -9.16 -10.21 -9.60
C GLN A 160 -10.45 -9.39 -9.39
N ASP A 161 -11.42 -9.92 -8.66
CA ASP A 161 -12.71 -9.26 -8.39
C ASP A 161 -12.67 -8.34 -7.16
N CYS A 162 -11.54 -7.66 -6.91
CA CYS A 162 -11.37 -6.82 -5.72
C CYS A 162 -12.05 -5.44 -5.83
N LEU A 163 -12.42 -5.01 -7.04
CA LEU A 163 -12.88 -3.64 -7.31
C LEU A 163 -14.20 -3.25 -6.62
N PRO A 164 -15.23 -4.11 -6.51
CA PRO A 164 -16.42 -3.78 -5.73
C PRO A 164 -16.07 -3.37 -4.30
N ARG A 165 -15.24 -4.17 -3.63
CA ARG A 165 -14.80 -3.89 -2.26
C ARG A 165 -13.85 -2.68 -2.18
N TYR A 166 -12.94 -2.53 -3.13
CA TYR A 166 -12.08 -1.36 -3.23
C TYR A 166 -12.88 -0.05 -3.33
N ARG A 167 -13.96 -0.05 -4.13
CA ARG A 167 -14.83 1.12 -4.32
C ARG A 167 -15.52 1.52 -3.02
N GLU A 168 -15.96 0.55 -2.21
CA GLU A 168 -16.55 0.78 -0.88
C GLU A 168 -15.55 1.41 0.10
N LEU A 169 -14.30 0.94 0.08
CA LEU A 169 -13.25 1.41 0.98
C LEU A 169 -12.59 2.71 0.51
N SER A 170 -12.86 3.16 -0.72
CA SER A 170 -12.21 4.34 -1.26
C SER A 170 -12.65 5.62 -0.55
N ILE A 171 -11.67 6.39 -0.08
CA ILE A 171 -11.92 7.69 0.55
C ILE A 171 -12.00 8.84 -0.45
N LEU A 172 -11.93 8.56 -1.76
CA LEU A 172 -11.84 9.60 -2.80
C LEU A 172 -13.16 9.87 -3.51
N THR A 173 -14.02 8.87 -3.66
CA THR A 173 -15.27 8.96 -4.44
C THR A 173 -16.14 10.14 -3.97
N GLY A 174 -16.60 10.95 -4.92
CA GLY A 174 -17.42 12.15 -4.68
C GLY A 174 -16.62 13.37 -4.20
N ARG A 175 -15.30 13.25 -4.01
CA ARG A 175 -14.48 14.34 -3.46
C ARG A 175 -13.67 15.04 -4.53
N ARG A 176 -13.39 16.33 -4.31
CA ARG A 176 -12.50 17.09 -5.19
C ARG A 176 -11.05 16.68 -4.92
N VAL A 177 -10.34 16.30 -5.97
CA VAL A 177 -8.97 15.80 -5.91
C VAL A 177 -8.06 16.53 -6.91
N THR A 178 -6.77 16.59 -6.60
CA THR A 178 -5.72 16.98 -7.56
C THR A 178 -4.81 15.79 -7.82
N LEU A 179 -4.80 15.32 -9.07
CA LEU A 179 -3.90 14.31 -9.57
C LEU A 179 -2.62 14.96 -10.11
N LYS A 180 -1.47 14.56 -9.61
CA LYS A 180 -0.16 14.86 -10.17
C LYS A 180 0.25 13.75 -11.12
N ILE A 181 0.43 14.06 -12.40
CA ILE A 181 0.82 13.10 -13.44
C ILE A 181 1.77 13.79 -14.42
N ALA A 182 2.91 13.15 -14.72
CA ALA A 182 3.92 13.66 -15.67
C ALA A 182 4.26 15.16 -15.47
N GLY A 183 4.42 15.59 -14.20
CA GLY A 183 4.74 16.97 -13.84
C GLY A 183 3.57 17.96 -13.92
N ARG A 184 2.37 17.53 -14.32
CA ARG A 184 1.16 18.35 -14.40
C ARG A 184 0.21 18.04 -13.25
N ASN A 185 -0.54 19.06 -12.84
CA ASN A 185 -1.61 18.93 -11.85
C ASN A 185 -2.97 19.04 -12.54
N ILE A 186 -3.82 18.04 -12.33
CA ILE A 186 -5.16 17.97 -12.90
C ILE A 186 -6.15 17.86 -11.75
N SER A 187 -7.06 18.83 -11.67
CA SER A 187 -8.08 18.86 -10.61
C SER A 187 -9.47 18.58 -11.16
N GLY A 188 -10.28 17.86 -10.38
CA GLY A 188 -11.66 17.52 -10.68
C GLY A 188 -12.31 16.77 -9.52
N THR A 189 -13.53 16.29 -9.72
CA THR A 189 -14.23 15.44 -8.75
C THR A 189 -13.93 13.99 -9.06
N CYS A 190 -13.51 13.19 -8.07
CA CYS A 190 -13.34 11.76 -8.26
C CYS A 190 -14.71 11.10 -8.44
N ALA A 191 -14.98 10.60 -9.65
CA ALA A 191 -16.22 9.93 -10.01
C ALA A 191 -16.18 8.41 -9.70
N GLY A 192 -15.17 7.95 -8.96
CA GLY A 192 -14.95 6.55 -8.64
C GLY A 192 -13.85 5.91 -9.49
N PHE A 193 -14.00 4.60 -9.73
CA PHE A 193 -13.00 3.76 -10.40
C PHE A 193 -13.69 2.82 -11.38
N ASP A 194 -13.15 2.70 -12.59
CA ASP A 194 -13.66 1.74 -13.58
C ASP A 194 -13.17 0.31 -13.32
N ASP A 195 -13.60 -0.64 -14.16
CA ASP A 195 -13.28 -2.07 -14.02
C ASP A 195 -11.81 -2.41 -14.34
N GLN A 196 -11.02 -1.42 -14.75
CA GLN A 196 -9.56 -1.53 -14.89
C GLN A 196 -8.82 -0.93 -13.69
N GLY A 197 -9.54 -0.50 -12.65
CA GLY A 197 -8.94 0.15 -11.47
C GLY A 197 -8.39 1.55 -11.72
N ARG A 198 -8.78 2.18 -12.84
CA ARG A 198 -8.35 3.55 -13.18
C ARG A 198 -9.19 4.56 -12.40
N LEU A 199 -8.55 5.63 -11.94
CA LEU A 199 -9.25 6.73 -11.27
C LEU A 199 -10.05 7.53 -12.30
N LEU A 200 -11.35 7.68 -12.07
CA LEU A 200 -12.23 8.49 -12.91
C LEU A 200 -12.30 9.90 -12.34
N LEU A 201 -11.95 10.88 -13.17
CA LEU A 201 -11.97 12.30 -12.80
C LEU A 201 -13.00 13.05 -13.66
N GLU A 202 -14.00 13.62 -13.02
CA GLU A 202 -14.99 14.51 -13.63
C GLU A 202 -14.51 15.96 -13.57
N LYS A 203 -14.61 16.66 -14.70
CA LYS A 203 -14.39 18.10 -14.80
C LYS A 203 -15.28 18.70 -15.87
N GLY A 204 -16.26 19.51 -15.47
CA GLY A 204 -17.12 20.26 -16.38
C GLY A 204 -18.03 19.35 -17.21
N GLY A 205 -18.57 18.29 -16.60
CA GLY A 205 -19.44 17.30 -17.24
C GLY A 205 -18.69 16.21 -18.02
N LYS A 206 -17.36 16.29 -18.15
CA LYS A 206 -16.54 15.29 -18.86
C LYS A 206 -15.79 14.40 -17.86
N ILE A 207 -15.87 13.08 -18.06
CA ILE A 207 -15.13 12.08 -17.28
C ILE A 207 -13.88 11.65 -18.06
N SER A 208 -12.73 11.58 -17.38
CA SER A 208 -11.47 11.05 -17.91
C SER A 208 -10.90 9.98 -16.98
N ALA A 209 -10.38 8.89 -17.52
CA ALA A 209 -9.82 7.77 -16.76
C ALA A 209 -8.28 7.84 -16.69
N TRP A 210 -7.71 7.60 -15.52
CA TRP A 210 -6.28 7.70 -15.27
C TRP A 210 -5.72 6.40 -14.67
N SER A 211 -4.76 5.78 -15.36
CA SER A 211 -4.08 4.55 -14.91
C SER A 211 -2.83 4.81 -14.06
N SER A 212 -2.36 6.06 -14.01
CA SER A 212 -1.18 6.45 -13.24
C SER A 212 -1.29 7.87 -12.72
N GLY A 213 -0.42 8.21 -11.78
CA GLY A 213 -0.38 9.49 -11.09
C GLY A 213 -0.44 9.34 -9.58
N GLU A 214 -0.50 10.47 -8.89
CA GLU A 214 -0.59 10.55 -7.45
C GLU A 214 -1.65 11.58 -7.06
N VAL A 215 -2.55 11.21 -6.16
CA VAL A 215 -3.50 12.18 -5.59
C VAL A 215 -2.79 12.98 -4.50
N ILE A 216 -2.45 14.25 -4.79
CA ILE A 216 -1.65 15.11 -3.91
C ILE A 216 -2.47 16.05 -3.04
N LYS A 217 -3.74 16.31 -3.40
CA LYS A 217 -4.67 17.12 -2.62
C LYS A 217 -6.07 16.53 -2.66
N THR A 218 -6.79 16.64 -1.55
CA THR A 218 -8.19 16.27 -1.45
C THR A 218 -8.92 17.31 -0.59
N SER A 219 -10.24 17.45 -0.69
CA SER A 219 -10.98 18.46 0.08
C SER A 219 -11.01 18.27 1.62
N PHE A 220 -10.29 17.28 2.15
CA PHE A 220 -10.26 16.89 3.58
C PHE A 220 -8.87 16.46 4.07
N LEU A 221 -7.81 16.62 3.24
CA LEU A 221 -6.39 16.38 3.54
C LEU A 221 -5.52 17.56 3.10
#